data_AF-A0AA96Y7M0-F1
#
_entry.id   AF-A0AA96Y7M0-F1
#
_cell.length_a   1.000
_cell.length_b   1.000
_cell.length_c   1.000
_cell.angle_alpha   90.00
_cell.angle_beta   90.00
_cell.angle_gamma   90.00
#
_symmetry.space_group_name_H-M   'P 1'
#
loop_
_entity.id
_entity.type
_entity.pdbx_description
1 polymer ?
#
loop_
_entity_poly.entity_id
_entity_poly.type
_entity_poly.pdbx_seq_one_letter_code
_entity_poly.pdbx_strand_id
1 'polypeptide(L)'
;MSLYPTDTARLTLDLERAIAQGWNPVCRITYNRDTWVNLLQPLSAYSFNEAKLLCQEASGSWVAWVPDYGEVVLDRSDFYC
;
A
#
# COMPACT_ATOMS: atom_id res chain seq x y z
N MET A 1 26.58 -14.75 37.35
CA MET A 1 26.53 -15.76 36.27
C MET A 1 25.43 -15.32 35.30
N SER A 2 25.76 -14.41 34.38
CA SER A 2 24.79 -13.76 33.49
C SER A 2 24.27 -14.74 32.44
N LEU A 3 22.94 -14.86 32.33
CA LEU A 3 22.29 -15.60 31.25
C LEU A 3 22.35 -14.75 29.98
N TYR A 4 23.20 -15.20 29.05
CA TYR A 4 23.29 -14.95 27.61
C TYR A 4 22.60 -13.69 27.01
N PRO A 5 23.37 -12.66 26.59
CA PRO A 5 22.86 -11.54 25.77
C PRO A 5 22.59 -11.92 24.30
N THR A 6 22.90 -13.14 23.87
CA THR A 6 22.96 -13.53 22.44
C THR A 6 21.62 -14.00 21.87
N ASP A 7 20.66 -14.38 22.73
CA ASP A 7 19.38 -14.97 22.30
C ASP A 7 18.41 -13.88 21.83
N THR A 8 18.29 -12.80 22.61
CA THR A 8 17.36 -11.70 22.34
C THR A 8 17.65 -10.99 21.02
N ALA A 9 18.94 -10.75 20.70
CA ALA A 9 19.35 -10.08 19.48
C ALA A 9 19.08 -10.91 18.21
N ARG A 10 19.16 -12.24 18.32
CA ARG A 10 18.82 -13.16 17.22
C ARG A 10 17.31 -13.19 17.01
N LEU A 11 16.53 -13.29 18.08
CA LEU A 11 15.07 -13.29 18.01
C LEU A 11 14.50 -11.99 17.42
N THR A 12 15.09 -10.83 17.76
CA THR A 12 14.69 -9.56 17.14
C THR A 12 15.01 -9.53 15.65
N LEU A 13 16.19 -10.00 15.24
CA LEU A 13 16.57 -10.02 13.83
C LEU A 13 15.71 -10.99 13.01
N ASP A 14 15.39 -12.15 13.57
CA ASP A 14 14.52 -13.14 12.91
C ASP A 14 13.07 -12.63 12.79
N LEU A 15 12.58 -11.89 13.79
CA LEU A 15 11.28 -11.22 13.74
C LEU A 15 11.26 -10.10 12.69
N GLU A 16 12.28 -9.25 12.66
CA GLU A 16 12.42 -8.18 11.66
C GLU A 16 12.50 -8.74 10.24
N ARG A 17 13.25 -9.85 10.04
CA ARG A 17 13.32 -10.55 8.75
C ARG A 17 11.99 -11.18 8.37
N ALA A 18 11.27 -11.78 9.31
CA ALA A 18 9.94 -12.33 9.06
C ALA A 18 8.91 -11.25 8.69
N ILE A 19 8.95 -10.09 9.37
CA ILE A 19 8.13 -8.92 9.03
C ILE A 19 8.49 -8.42 7.63
N ALA A 20 9.79 -8.25 7.33
CA ALA A 20 10.24 -7.80 6.01
C ALA A 20 9.90 -8.78 4.88
N GLN A 21 9.88 -10.09 5.14
CA GLN A 21 9.47 -11.11 4.18
C GLN A 21 7.94 -11.19 3.99
N GLY A 22 7.18 -10.81 5.02
CA GLY A 22 5.72 -10.72 4.97
C GLY A 22 5.21 -9.40 4.39
N TRP A 23 6.01 -8.34 4.43
CA TRP A 23 5.75 -7.06 3.78
C TRP A 23 5.98 -7.19 2.28
N ASN A 24 4.94 -7.64 1.58
CA ASN A 24 4.83 -7.42 0.15
C ASN A 24 4.11 -6.07 -0.07
N PRO A 25 4.82 -4.98 -0.43
CA PRO A 25 4.20 -3.68 -0.71
C PRO A 25 3.27 -3.74 -1.93
N VAL A 26 3.33 -4.83 -2.70
CA VAL A 26 2.39 -5.11 -3.78
C VAL A 26 1.31 -6.02 -3.21
N CYS A 27 0.22 -5.46 -2.72
CA CYS A 27 -0.92 -6.28 -2.36
C CYS A 27 -1.26 -7.25 -3.49
N ARG A 28 -1.41 -8.53 -3.15
CA ARG A 28 -1.90 -9.54 -4.07
C ARG A 28 -3.42 -9.45 -4.28
N ILE A 29 -4.07 -8.36 -3.85
CA ILE A 29 -5.49 -8.18 -4.14
C ILE A 29 -5.67 -7.93 -5.64
N THR A 30 -6.66 -8.60 -6.20
CA THR A 30 -7.16 -8.27 -7.53
C THR A 30 -7.83 -6.92 -7.42
N TYR A 31 -7.27 -5.91 -8.08
CA TYR A 31 -7.93 -4.61 -8.16
C TYR A 31 -9.18 -4.79 -9.00
N ASN A 32 -10.33 -4.65 -8.35
CA ASN A 32 -11.62 -4.71 -8.98
C ASN A 32 -12.21 -3.30 -9.04
N ARG A 33 -13.13 -3.10 -9.98
CA ARG A 33 -14.04 -1.97 -9.94
C ARG A 33 -14.72 -1.91 -8.56
N ASP A 34 -14.85 -0.69 -8.04
CA ASP A 34 -15.38 -0.35 -6.72
C ASP A 34 -14.48 -0.65 -5.51
N THR A 35 -13.22 -1.02 -5.71
CA THR A 35 -12.24 -1.15 -4.62
C THR A 35 -11.76 0.21 -4.15
N TRP A 36 -11.68 0.41 -2.84
CA TRP A 36 -11.02 1.57 -2.24
C TRP A 36 -9.54 1.28 -2.02
N VAL A 37 -8.68 2.22 -2.43
CA VAL A 37 -7.22 2.14 -2.34
C VAL A 37 -6.68 3.41 -1.68
N ASN A 38 -5.51 3.30 -1.04
CA ASN A 38 -4.81 4.44 -0.48
C ASN A 38 -3.78 4.96 -1.47
N LEU A 39 -3.75 6.28 -1.67
CA LEU A 39 -2.75 6.96 -2.49
C LEU A 39 -1.44 7.08 -1.71
N LEU A 40 -0.31 6.88 -2.40
CA LEU A 40 1.01 7.10 -1.81
C LEU A 40 1.29 8.58 -1.55
N GLN A 41 0.70 9.47 -2.35
CA GLN A 41 0.82 10.91 -2.20
C GLN A 41 -0.55 11.59 -2.36
N PRO A 42 -0.85 12.62 -1.56
CA PRO A 42 -2.03 13.45 -1.76
C PRO A 42 -1.96 14.16 -3.12
N LEU A 43 -3.05 14.13 -3.88
CA LEU A 43 -3.16 14.88 -5.15
C LEU A 43 -3.32 16.39 -4.91
N SER A 44 -3.86 16.77 -3.75
CA SER A 44 -4.07 18.15 -3.30
C SER A 44 -4.05 18.23 -1.78
N ALA A 45 -3.79 19.43 -1.23
CA ALA A 45 -3.86 19.68 0.21
C ALA A 45 -5.27 19.51 0.81
N TYR A 46 -6.30 19.46 -0.04
CA TYR A 46 -7.71 19.35 0.36
C TYR A 46 -8.37 18.04 -0.08
N SER A 47 -7.64 17.17 -0.79
CA SER A 47 -8.16 15.88 -1.23
C SER A 47 -7.94 14.81 -0.16
N PHE A 48 -8.79 13.80 -0.15
CA PHE A 48 -8.52 12.60 0.62
C PHE A 48 -7.36 11.80 0.00
N ASN A 49 -6.69 11.01 0.84
CA ASN A 49 -5.65 10.08 0.40
C ASN A 49 -6.23 8.71 0.00
N GLU A 50 -7.54 8.61 -0.14
CA GLU A 50 -8.22 7.39 -0.55
C GLU A 50 -8.90 7.63 -1.90
N ALA A 51 -8.83 6.63 -2.77
CA ALA A 51 -9.45 6.66 -4.08
C ALA A 51 -10.28 5.40 -4.30
N LYS A 52 -11.43 5.54 -4.94
CA LYS A 52 -12.25 4.42 -5.38
C LYS A 52 -11.93 4.10 -6.83
N LEU A 53 -11.41 2.90 -7.11
CA LEU A 53 -11.16 2.43 -8.46
C LEU A 53 -12.49 2.26 -9.21
N LEU A 54 -12.63 2.88 -10.38
CA LEU A 54 -13.84 2.84 -11.19
C LEU A 54 -13.71 1.85 -12.35
N CYS A 55 -12.66 1.97 -13.15
CA CYS A 55 -12.38 1.04 -14.24
C CYS A 55 -10.89 1.01 -14.56
N GLN A 56 -10.46 -0.11 -15.11
CA GLN A 56 -9.11 -0.24 -15.63
C GLN A 56 -9.09 0.32 -17.05
N GLU A 57 -8.27 1.35 -17.29
CA GLU A 57 -8.09 1.94 -18.62
C GLU A 57 -7.12 1.11 -19.45
N ALA A 58 -6.00 0.70 -18.84
CA ALA A 58 -4.93 -0.06 -19.47
C ALA A 58 -4.22 -0.98 -18.46
N SER A 59 -3.30 -1.82 -18.93
CA SER A 59 -2.46 -2.64 -18.05
C SER A 59 -1.61 -1.76 -17.13
N GLY A 60 -2.02 -1.62 -15.87
CA GLY A 60 -1.34 -0.79 -14.87
C GLY A 60 -2.01 0.56 -14.58
N SER A 61 -2.96 1.02 -15.41
CA SER A 61 -3.61 2.33 -15.23
C SER A 61 -5.09 2.18 -14.91
N TRP A 62 -5.55 2.99 -13.95
CA TRP A 62 -6.90 2.94 -13.41
C TRP A 62 -7.53 4.32 -13.37
N VAL A 63 -8.76 4.43 -13.84
CA VAL A 63 -9.62 5.57 -13.52
C VAL A 63 -10.13 5.38 -12.10
N ALA A 64 -9.93 6.39 -11.25
CA ALA A 64 -10.34 6.39 -9.86
C ALA A 64 -11.05 7.70 -9.50
N TRP A 65 -11.91 7.64 -8.49
CA TRP A 65 -12.53 8.82 -7.90
C TRP A 65 -11.96 9.08 -6.51
N VAL A 66 -11.49 10.30 -6.28
CA VAL A 66 -10.94 10.77 -5.00
C VAL A 66 -11.92 11.78 -4.40
N PRO A 67 -12.39 11.58 -3.15
CA PRO A 67 -13.20 12.56 -2.45
C PRO A 67 -12.51 13.94 -2.41
N ASP A 68 -13.28 14.99 -2.68
CA ASP A 68 -12.84 16.40 -2.75
C ASP A 68 -11.79 16.72 -3.82
N TYR A 69 -11.54 15.81 -4.76
CA TYR A 69 -10.71 16.05 -5.96
C TYR A 69 -11.47 15.73 -7.26
N GLY A 70 -12.21 14.61 -7.30
CA GLY A 70 -12.93 14.16 -8.48
C GLY A 70 -12.28 12.94 -9.15
N GLU A 71 -12.52 12.78 -10.45
CA GLU A 71 -11.99 11.67 -11.25
C GLU A 71 -10.55 11.92 -11.69
N VAL A 72 -9.71 10.88 -11.63
CA VAL A 72 -8.29 10.93 -11.97
C VAL A 72 -7.82 9.58 -12.52
N VAL A 73 -6.82 9.61 -13.39
CA VAL A 73 -6.12 8.39 -13.83
C VAL A 73 -4.90 8.18 -12.96
N LEU A 74 -4.77 6.99 -12.37
CA LEU A 74 -3.68 6.58 -11.49
C LEU A 74 -2.92 5.40 -12.10
N ASP A 75 -1.60 5.43 -11.99
CA ASP A 75 -0.78 4.24 -12.20
C ASP A 75 -0.85 3.32 -10.97
N ARG A 76 -0.61 2.01 -11.18
CA ARG A 76 -0.50 1.03 -10.11
C ARG A 76 0.58 1.39 -9.08
N SER A 77 1.54 2.22 -9.46
CA SER A 77 2.59 2.75 -8.60
C SER A 77 2.13 3.92 -7.73
N ASP A 78 0.96 4.51 -7.96
CA ASP A 78 0.46 5.68 -7.23
C ASP A 78 -0.34 5.30 -5.97
N PHE A 79 -0.74 4.03 -5.84
CA PHE A 79 -1.62 3.58 -4.78
C PHE A 79 -1.30 2.17 -4.28
N TYR A 80 -1.81 1.88 -3.09
CA TYR A 80 -1.68 0.60 -2.40
C TYR A 80 -2.96 0.29 -1.62
N CYS A 81 -2.90 -0.80 -0.89
CA CYS A 81 -3.91 -1.38 -0.01
C CYS A 81 -3.17 -1.92 1.22
#